data_AF-A0A0R3JQR3-F1
#
_entry.id   AF-A0A0R3JQR3-F1
#
_cell.length_a   1.000
_cell.length_b   1.000
_cell.length_c   1.000
_cell.angle_alpha   90.00
_cell.angle_beta   90.00
_cell.angle_gamma   90.00
#
_symmetry.space_group_name_H-M   'P 1'
#
loop_
_entity.id
_entity.type
_entity.pdbx_description
1 polymer ?
#
loop_
_entity_poly.entity_id
_entity_poly.type
_entity_poly.pdbx_seq_one_letter_code
_entity_poly.pdbx_strand_id
1 'polypeptide(L)'
;MEELKIILDKLSDLRSKMNGNNIKDNDKVVILTGVFLQLMSSRELFRKNSEVVEFLAINLQELKIAEYCKKSRPILLGKIANFLLNETDKYDLDEMLNLTYSFISNAIENKGDNLTWSDLIKTFKL
;
A
#
# COMPACT_ATOMS: atom_id res chain seq x y z
N MET A 1 -15.35 -1.56 4.38
CA MET A 1 -15.59 -0.15 3.99
C MET A 1 -15.21 0.81 5.10
N GLU A 2 -15.63 0.58 6.34
CA GLU A 2 -15.28 1.45 7.48
C GLU A 2 -13.78 1.43 7.80
N GLU A 3 -13.13 0.27 7.72
CA GLU A 3 -11.67 0.14 7.89
C GLU A 3 -10.90 0.99 6.87
N LEU A 4 -11.32 0.95 5.60
CA LEU A 4 -10.71 1.72 4.53
C LEU A 4 -10.91 3.22 4.70
N LYS A 5 -12.10 3.66 5.12
CA LYS A 5 -12.36 5.08 5.44
C LYS A 5 -11.43 5.57 6.54
N ILE A 6 -11.25 4.79 7.60
CA ILE A 6 -10.31 5.12 8.68
C ILE A 6 -8.87 5.22 8.16
N ILE A 7 -8.46 4.34 7.24
CA ILE A 7 -7.13 4.42 6.61
C ILE A 7 -7.02 5.69 5.75
N LEU A 8 -8.05 6.02 4.97
CA LEU A 8 -8.07 7.23 4.13
C LEU A 8 -8.04 8.51 4.96
N ASP A 9 -8.79 8.58 6.06
CA ASP A 9 -8.81 9.74 6.95
C ASP A 9 -7.45 9.94 7.61
N LYS A 10 -6.84 8.86 8.09
CA LYS A 10 -5.48 8.89 8.65
C LYS A 10 -4.45 9.35 7.63
N LEU A 11 -4.60 8.87 6.40
CA LEU A 11 -3.78 9.34 5.29
C LEU A 11 -3.99 10.83 5.03
N SER A 12 -5.25 11.29 4.89
CA SER A 12 -5.64 12.70 4.69
C SER A 12 -4.99 13.62 5.70
N ASP A 13 -5.07 13.24 6.98
CA ASP A 13 -4.44 13.94 8.08
C ASP A 13 -2.90 13.91 7.99
N LEU A 14 -2.32 12.80 7.56
CA LEU A 14 -0.87 12.69 7.30
C LEU A 14 -0.41 13.61 6.16
N ARG A 15 -1.14 13.66 5.04
CA ARG A 15 -0.81 14.54 3.91
C ARG A 15 -0.96 16.01 4.27
N SER A 16 -1.97 16.38 5.06
CA SER A 16 -2.12 17.75 5.53
C SER A 16 -0.95 18.16 6.44
N LYS A 17 -0.51 17.26 7.33
CA LYS A 17 0.70 17.43 8.16
C LYS A 17 1.99 17.49 7.34
N MET A 18 2.07 16.75 6.23
CA MET A 18 3.18 16.80 5.27
C MET A 18 3.25 18.12 4.51
N ASN A 19 2.12 18.65 4.04
CA ASN A 19 2.10 19.90 3.28
C ASN A 19 2.39 21.14 4.16
N GLY A 20 2.14 21.05 5.48
CA GLY A 20 2.36 22.14 6.43
C GLY A 20 3.75 22.20 7.06
N ASN A 21 4.59 21.17 6.88
CA ASN A 21 5.91 21.06 7.49
C ASN A 21 6.95 20.64 6.45
N ASN A 22 8.20 21.12 6.54
CA ASN A 22 9.32 20.54 5.79
C ASN A 22 9.66 19.14 6.34
N ILE A 23 8.83 18.15 6.00
CA ILE A 23 9.00 16.76 6.41
C ILE A 23 10.21 16.19 5.69
N LYS A 24 11.12 15.59 6.47
CA LYS A 24 12.33 14.93 5.93
C LYS A 24 11.94 13.62 5.25
N ASP A 25 12.71 13.19 4.27
CA ASP A 25 12.42 11.95 3.52
C ASP A 25 12.28 10.73 4.45
N ASN A 26 13.12 10.62 5.49
CA ASN A 26 13.02 9.56 6.49
C ASN A 26 11.65 9.47 7.17
N ASP A 27 11.00 10.60 7.44
CA ASP A 27 9.67 10.63 8.04
C ASP A 27 8.63 10.17 7.00
N LYS A 28 8.77 10.58 5.72
CA LYS A 28 7.93 10.09 4.62
C LYS A 28 8.04 8.58 4.45
N VAL A 29 9.24 8.01 4.57
CA VAL A 29 9.50 6.56 4.50
C VAL A 29 8.72 5.80 5.59
N VAL A 30 8.78 6.27 6.83
CA VAL A 30 8.09 5.64 7.96
C VAL A 30 6.58 5.69 7.76
N ILE A 31 6.07 6.83 7.30
CA ILE A 31 4.66 7.04 6.98
C ILE A 31 4.19 6.09 5.88
N LEU A 32 4.89 6.08 4.74
CA LEU A 32 4.60 5.21 3.61
C LEU A 32 4.57 3.74 4.04
N THR A 33 5.57 3.32 4.82
CA THR A 33 5.66 1.97 5.36
C THR A 33 4.43 1.64 6.20
N GLY A 34 4.07 2.50 7.16
CA GLY A 34 2.90 2.27 8.02
C GLY A 34 1.60 2.09 7.23
N VAL A 35 1.39 2.93 6.22
CA VAL A 35 0.20 2.89 5.37
C VAL A 35 0.18 1.62 4.52
N PHE A 36 1.29 1.28 3.87
CA PHE A 36 1.40 0.06 3.06
C PHE A 36 1.12 -1.18 3.89
N LEU A 37 1.68 -1.26 5.10
CA LEU A 37 1.44 -2.39 5.99
C LEU A 37 -0.03 -2.48 6.40
N GLN A 38 -0.68 -1.35 6.67
CA GLN A 38 -2.09 -1.33 7.03
C GLN A 38 -2.96 -1.80 5.85
N LEU A 39 -2.70 -1.33 4.64
CA LEU A 39 -3.38 -1.78 3.42
C LEU A 39 -3.20 -3.28 3.18
N MET A 40 -1.95 -3.74 3.20
CA MET A 40 -1.63 -5.15 2.98
C MET A 40 -2.12 -6.03 4.14
N SER A 41 -2.50 -5.46 5.28
CA SER A 41 -3.10 -6.21 6.39
C SER A 41 -4.63 -6.32 6.30
N SER A 42 -5.29 -5.42 5.57
CA SER A 42 -6.75 -5.39 5.49
C SER A 42 -7.28 -6.65 4.80
N ARG A 43 -8.13 -7.38 5.52
CA ARG A 43 -8.82 -8.57 4.99
C ARG A 43 -9.97 -8.21 4.06
N GLU A 44 -10.43 -6.96 4.10
CA GLU A 44 -11.44 -6.46 3.16
C GLU A 44 -10.84 -6.33 1.75
N LEU A 45 -9.58 -5.88 1.66
CA LEU A 45 -8.85 -5.78 0.38
C LEU A 45 -8.19 -7.10 -0.03
N PHE A 46 -7.57 -7.79 0.93
CA PHE A 46 -6.77 -8.98 0.68
C PHE A 46 -7.18 -10.13 1.59
N ARG A 47 -8.14 -10.93 1.12
CA ARG A 47 -8.61 -12.11 1.84
C ARG A 47 -7.51 -13.15 1.99
N LYS A 48 -6.63 -13.27 0.99
CA LYS A 48 -5.56 -14.28 0.95
C LYS A 48 -4.18 -13.63 0.86
N ASN A 49 -3.16 -14.32 1.38
CA ASN A 49 -1.78 -13.84 1.29
C ASN A 49 -1.29 -13.82 -0.16
N SER A 50 -1.78 -14.74 -1.00
CA SER A 50 -1.46 -14.78 -2.44
C SER A 50 -1.87 -13.49 -3.15
N GLU A 51 -3.00 -12.89 -2.78
CA GLU A 51 -3.50 -11.64 -3.38
C GLU A 51 -2.57 -10.46 -3.06
N VAL A 52 -1.98 -10.41 -1.86
CA VAL A 52 -0.93 -9.43 -1.53
C VAL A 52 0.33 -9.68 -2.33
N VAL A 53 0.76 -10.93 -2.43
CA VAL A 53 1.98 -11.28 -3.18
C VAL A 53 1.83 -10.90 -4.65
N GLU A 54 0.68 -11.15 -5.26
CA GLU A 54 0.36 -10.73 -6.63
C GLU A 54 0.39 -9.20 -6.77
N PHE A 55 -0.21 -8.48 -5.82
CA PHE A 55 -0.17 -7.02 -5.81
C PHE A 55 1.26 -6.48 -5.75
N LEU A 56 2.08 -7.01 -4.85
CA LEU A 56 3.47 -6.58 -4.70
C LEU A 56 4.30 -6.93 -5.94
N ALA A 57 4.07 -8.09 -6.56
CA ALA A 57 4.80 -8.47 -7.77
C ALA A 57 4.55 -7.52 -8.95
N ILE A 58 3.37 -6.90 -9.03
CA ILE A 58 3.04 -5.93 -10.08
C ILE A 58 3.65 -4.56 -9.78
N ASN A 59 3.50 -4.09 -8.54
CA ASN A 59 3.80 -2.70 -8.17
C ASN A 59 5.21 -2.51 -7.58
N LEU A 60 5.83 -3.57 -7.08
CA LEU A 60 7.16 -3.61 -6.48
C LEU A 60 7.96 -4.79 -7.04
N GLN A 61 8.27 -4.73 -8.34
CA GLN A 61 8.88 -5.85 -9.07
C GLN A 61 10.22 -6.33 -8.49
N GLU A 62 10.95 -5.48 -7.77
CA GLU A 62 12.21 -5.84 -7.10
C GLU A 62 11.99 -6.65 -5.81
N LEU A 63 10.80 -6.58 -5.22
CA LEU A 63 10.48 -7.26 -3.97
C LEU A 63 10.28 -8.76 -4.20
N LYS A 64 11.33 -9.53 -3.93
CA LYS A 64 11.27 -11.00 -3.97
C LYS A 64 10.71 -11.57 -2.67
N ILE A 65 9.46 -12.06 -2.71
CA ILE A 65 8.83 -12.77 -1.59
C ILE A 65 9.13 -14.27 -1.66
N ALA A 66 9.91 -14.77 -0.69
CA ALA A 66 10.17 -16.20 -0.54
C ALA A 66 8.91 -17.00 -0.14
N GLU A 67 8.85 -18.28 -0.52
CA GLU A 67 7.64 -19.10 -0.38
C GLU A 67 7.17 -19.27 1.07
N TYR A 68 8.11 -19.35 2.02
CA TYR A 68 7.77 -19.43 3.44
C TYR A 68 7.09 -18.15 3.96
N CYS A 69 7.44 -16.98 3.41
CA CYS A 69 6.82 -15.70 3.78
C CYS A 69 5.35 -15.64 3.36
N LYS A 70 5.00 -16.30 2.24
CA LYS A 70 3.63 -16.29 1.69
C LYS A 70 2.63 -17.01 2.59
N LYS A 71 3.10 -17.89 3.49
CA LYS A 71 2.25 -18.67 4.39
C LYS A 71 1.72 -17.88 5.59
N SER A 72 2.35 -16.77 5.95
CA SER A 72 2.03 -16.01 7.17
C SER A 72 1.95 -14.51 6.88
N ARG A 73 0.79 -13.91 7.17
CA ARG A 73 0.58 -12.46 6.95
C ARG A 73 1.57 -11.61 7.76
N PRO A 74 1.81 -11.87 9.06
CA PRO A 74 2.85 -11.12 9.80
C PRO A 74 4.24 -11.21 9.18
N ILE A 75 4.66 -12.39 8.71
CA ILE A 75 5.99 -12.56 8.08
C ILE A 75 6.05 -11.78 6.76
N LEU A 76 4.99 -11.87 5.95
CA LEU A 76 4.86 -11.12 4.71
C LEU A 76 4.96 -9.60 4.95
N LEU A 77 4.20 -9.09 5.92
CA LEU A 77 4.22 -7.68 6.33
C LEU A 77 5.61 -7.25 6.81
N GLY A 78 6.29 -8.05 7.64
CA GLY A 78 7.66 -7.76 8.07
C GLY A 78 8.65 -7.68 6.90
N LYS A 79 8.44 -8.47 5.84
CA LYS A 79 9.28 -8.41 4.63
C LYS A 79 9.00 -7.19 3.77
N ILE A 80 7.76 -6.78 3.65
CA ILE A 80 7.37 -5.53 2.99
C ILE A 80 7.99 -4.34 3.75
N ALA A 81 7.85 -4.30 5.08
CA ALA A 81 8.41 -3.26 5.91
C ALA A 81 9.93 -3.13 5.72
N ASN A 82 10.64 -4.27 5.81
CA ASN A 82 12.08 -4.29 5.64
C ASN A 82 12.52 -3.89 4.22
N PHE A 83 11.73 -4.21 3.20
CA PHE A 83 12.01 -3.76 1.84
C PHE A 83 11.85 -2.24 1.73
N LEU A 84 10.70 -1.71 2.13
CA LEU A 84 10.41 -0.28 2.08
C LEU A 84 11.47 0.50 2.85
N LEU A 85 11.82 0.12 4.08
CA LEU A 85 12.80 0.85 4.89
C LEU A 85 14.24 0.86 4.34
N ASN A 86 14.64 -0.14 3.53
CA ASN A 86 16.03 -0.27 3.07
C ASN A 86 16.23 0.13 1.60
N GLU A 87 15.17 0.19 0.80
CA GLU A 87 15.23 0.40 -0.64
C GLU A 87 14.55 1.71 -1.08
N THR A 88 14.33 2.64 -0.14
CA THR A 88 13.61 3.90 -0.42
C THR A 88 14.27 4.80 -1.42
N ASP A 89 15.60 4.79 -1.51
CA ASP A 89 16.34 5.66 -2.44
C ASP A 89 16.10 5.29 -3.91
N LYS A 90 15.48 4.13 -4.16
CA LYS A 90 15.13 3.63 -5.49
C LYS A 90 13.74 4.06 -5.97
N TYR A 91 12.93 4.65 -5.10
CA TYR A 91 11.53 4.98 -5.39
C TYR A 91 11.23 6.44 -5.07
N ASP A 92 10.40 7.08 -5.91
CA ASP A 92 9.84 8.38 -5.58
C ASP A 92 8.77 8.20 -4.49
N LEU A 93 9.09 8.67 -3.28
CA LEU A 93 8.24 8.54 -2.11
C LEU A 93 6.91 9.29 -2.27
N ASP A 94 6.93 10.44 -2.96
CA ASP A 94 5.74 11.25 -3.19
C ASP A 94 4.84 10.56 -4.23
N GLU A 95 5.42 9.95 -5.27
CA GLU A 95 4.68 9.12 -6.23
C GLU A 95 4.04 7.90 -5.54
N MET A 96 4.80 7.18 -4.70
CA MET A 96 4.28 6.01 -3.96
C MET A 96 3.14 6.40 -3.02
N LEU A 97 3.26 7.52 -2.29
CA LEU A 97 2.19 8.02 -1.43
C LEU A 97 0.95 8.41 -2.24
N ASN A 98 1.12 9.10 -3.36
CA ASN A 98 0.02 9.49 -4.24
C ASN A 98 -0.70 8.28 -4.86
N LEU A 99 0.04 7.25 -5.26
CA LEU A 99 -0.52 6.00 -5.77
C LEU A 99 -1.34 5.29 -4.69
N THR A 100 -0.79 5.22 -3.48
CA THR A 100 -1.46 4.63 -2.30
C THR A 100 -2.77 5.34 -1.98
N TYR A 101 -2.76 6.66 -2.02
CA TYR A 101 -3.94 7.49 -1.86
C TYR A 101 -5.00 7.24 -2.93
N SER A 102 -4.58 7.29 -4.19
CA SER A 102 -5.47 7.08 -5.34
C SER A 102 -6.12 5.71 -5.26
N PHE A 103 -5.34 4.70 -4.89
CA PHE A 103 -5.82 3.34 -4.67
C PHE A 103 -6.92 3.28 -3.59
N ILE A 104 -6.70 3.88 -2.42
CA ILE A 104 -7.68 3.85 -1.33
C ILE A 104 -8.93 4.68 -1.67
N SER A 105 -8.78 5.86 -2.27
CA SER A 105 -9.92 6.69 -2.70
C SER A 105 -10.80 5.91 -3.67
N ASN A 106 -10.19 5.27 -4.66
CA ASN A 106 -10.91 4.46 -5.65
C ASN A 106 -11.60 3.24 -5.02
N ALA A 107 -10.97 2.60 -4.02
CA ALA A 107 -11.58 1.47 -3.30
C ALA A 107 -12.78 1.89 -2.44
N ILE A 108 -12.82 3.14 -1.96
CA ILE A 108 -13.92 3.68 -1.15
C ILE A 108 -15.03 4.28 -2.00
N GLU A 109 -14.71 4.96 -3.10
CA GLU A 109 -15.68 5.64 -3.96
C GLU A 109 -16.54 4.69 -4.78
N ASN A 110 -16.18 3.40 -4.86
CA ASN A 110 -17.04 2.30 -5.27
C ASN A 110 -17.93 2.64 -6.49
N LYS A 111 -17.30 2.84 -7.67
CA LYS A 111 -18.03 2.74 -8.95
C LYS A 111 -18.54 1.30 -9.14
N GLY A 112 -19.65 0.99 -8.45
CA GLY A 112 -20.52 -0.17 -8.66
C GLY A 112 -20.01 -1.49 -8.06
N ASP A 113 -20.95 -2.21 -7.44
CA ASP A 113 -20.83 -3.50 -6.73
C ASP A 113 -20.30 -4.71 -7.54
N ASN A 114 -19.50 -4.50 -8.59
CA ASN A 114 -18.92 -5.54 -9.44
C ASN A 114 -17.44 -5.30 -9.81
N LEU A 115 -16.71 -4.43 -9.11
CA LEU A 115 -15.27 -4.30 -9.30
C LEU A 115 -14.55 -5.49 -8.66
N THR A 116 -14.09 -6.44 -9.47
CA THR A 116 -13.19 -7.49 -9.01
C THR A 116 -11.78 -6.92 -8.88
N TRP A 117 -10.97 -7.51 -8.00
CA TRP A 117 -9.56 -7.13 -7.83
C TRP A 117 -8.77 -7.14 -9.15
N SER A 118 -9.17 -8.00 -10.10
CA SER A 118 -8.64 -8.04 -11.46
C SER A 118 -8.92 -6.79 -12.29
N ASP A 119 -9.93 -6.00 -11.96
CA ASP A 119 -10.28 -4.77 -12.69
C ASP A 119 -9.44 -3.57 -12.24
N LEU A 120 -9.02 -3.55 -10.97
CA LEU A 120 -8.00 -2.62 -10.46
C LEU A 120 -6.63 -2.90 -11.07
N ILE A 121 -6.22 -4.17 -11.17
CA ILE A 121 -4.95 -4.57 -11.82
C ILE A 121 -4.88 -4.09 -13.29
N LYS A 122 -6.01 -4.03 -13.99
CA LYS A 122 -6.07 -3.54 -15.38
C LYS A 122 -5.86 -2.03 -15.50
N THR A 123 -6.12 -1.25 -14.45
CA THR A 123 -5.98 0.22 -14.48
C THR A 123 -4.56 0.69 -14.23
N PHE A 124 -3.69 -0.15 -13.64
CA PHE A 124 -2.29 0.16 -13.35
C PHE A 124 -1.28 -0.29 -14.43
N LYS A 125 -1.76 -0.93 -15.50
CA LYS A 125 -0.91 -1.16 -16.68
C LYS A 125 -0.77 0.15 -17.45
N LEU A 126 0.28 0.91 -17.11
CA LEU A 126 0.92 1.85 -18.03
C LEU A 126 1.59 1.06 -19.18
#